data_AF-A0A7Y5RWP2-F1
#
_entry.id   AF-A0A7Y5RWP2-F1
#
_cell.length_a   1.000
_cell.length_b   1.000
_cell.length_c   1.000
_cell.angle_alpha   90.00
_cell.angle_beta   90.00
_cell.angle_gamma   90.00
#
_symmetry.space_group_name_H-M   'P 1'
#
loop_
_entity.id
_entity.type
_entity.pdbx_description
1 polymer ?
#
loop_
_entity_poly.entity_id
_entity_poly.type
_entity_poly.pdbx_seq_one_letter_code
_entity_poly.pdbx_strand_id
1 'polypeptide(L)'
;MSTIACAALANGQTRYVDDNASAGGNGQSWATAYRYVQDALADAAGEPTVTEIRAAGGVYRPDRSDQGVVVPGDRSATFMLRNGLSLRGGYRGLAGGGSPDDRDAVVFVSLLSGDLNGDDQPNWANSGENSYHVVTANAALPTMVLDGFTIRGGNAWQSSGGNSAGAGMVILGGSPTLLNCTFDRNLSHLGAGLLAYAGSATLTDCSFTGNYAYIGRGGGMYNVSGATPTLRRCRFIGNMSYGASSVGDGGAMFNELNSNVTLIDCEFRDNSSSATQSIYSNGGAICNLGDGMTVINTRFYRNSALVGGAVWTGRATTFVNCAFSGNNGVQVGGALVNFLNNAWVINCVFSRNATADGGAIENGTNAHAYVTNCVLWGNTSPGQPTYKAQIHNTGGSATVTWSCVQGVFEAIPGEDPPDPADFPGCIDANPLFVDADGADNVPGSLDDDFHLQPASPCIDAGNNAALPTDTPDLDGDGNVGEPIPIDLDGGARRADDPARPDTGQGSPPIVDMGVFERRIIVAGDIDADGDVDDADRVLFVAVLLGQDSDPQHVARADFTGDSLADGDDVRPFLAALFDG
;
A
#
# COMPACT_ATOMS: atom_id res chain seq x y z
N MET A 1 6.05 41.23 25.94
CA MET A 1 7.17 40.50 26.57
C MET A 1 6.59 39.35 27.38
N SER A 2 6.58 38.15 26.80
CA SER A 2 6.46 36.89 27.53
C SER A 2 7.55 36.00 26.96
N THR A 3 8.61 35.83 27.72
CA THR A 3 9.77 35.00 27.39
C THR A 3 9.35 33.54 27.53
N ILE A 4 9.11 32.88 26.39
CA ILE A 4 9.17 31.42 26.32
C ILE A 4 10.64 31.07 26.53
N ALA A 5 10.94 30.52 27.70
CA ALA A 5 12.23 29.92 27.96
C ALA A 5 12.39 28.74 27.00
N CYS A 6 13.30 28.89 26.03
CA CYS A 6 13.83 27.80 25.25
C CYS A 6 14.60 26.89 26.23
N ALA A 7 13.92 25.89 26.78
CA ALA A 7 14.60 24.77 27.41
C ALA A 7 15.37 24.06 26.29
N ALA A 8 16.69 24.15 26.32
CA ALA A 8 17.56 23.39 25.45
C ALA A 8 17.14 21.91 25.52
N LEU A 9 16.78 21.31 24.39
CA LEU A 9 16.66 19.86 24.27
C LEU A 9 17.97 19.25 24.78
N ALA A 10 17.90 18.44 25.84
CA ALA A 10 19.05 17.66 26.28
C ALA A 10 19.51 16.85 25.06
N ASN A 11 20.80 16.94 24.73
CA ASN A 11 21.39 16.22 23.61
C ASN A 11 21.27 14.71 23.89
N GLY A 12 20.31 14.04 23.25
CA GLY A 12 20.00 12.64 23.48
C GLY A 12 21.20 11.75 23.14
N GLN A 13 21.48 10.77 23.98
CA GLN A 13 22.56 9.82 23.76
C GLN A 13 22.15 8.75 22.75
N THR A 14 23.10 8.34 21.92
CA THR A 14 22.96 7.22 20.98
C THR A 14 23.61 5.96 21.55
N ARG A 15 23.03 4.80 21.27
CA ARG A 15 23.68 3.49 21.43
C ARG A 15 23.85 2.77 20.11
N TYR A 16 24.94 2.02 20.00
CA TYR A 16 25.32 1.30 18.79
C TYR A 16 25.23 -0.21 19.02
N VAL A 17 24.70 -0.94 18.04
CA VAL A 17 24.54 -2.39 18.06
C VAL A 17 25.09 -3.00 16.78
N ASP A 18 25.92 -4.03 16.89
CA ASP A 18 26.51 -4.75 15.76
C ASP A 18 26.63 -6.24 16.11
N ASP A 19 25.98 -7.13 15.34
CA ASP A 19 26.00 -8.59 15.59
C ASP A 19 27.42 -9.18 15.48
N ASN A 20 28.32 -8.47 14.80
CA ASN A 20 29.74 -8.82 14.68
C ASN A 20 30.60 -8.26 15.82
N ALA A 21 30.03 -7.45 16.73
CA ALA A 21 30.77 -6.87 17.83
C ALA A 21 31.27 -7.95 18.82
N SER A 22 32.40 -7.67 19.46
CA SER A 22 32.90 -8.50 20.56
C SER A 22 31.94 -8.44 21.76
N ALA A 23 31.84 -9.54 22.51
CA ALA A 23 31.05 -9.55 23.73
C ALA A 23 31.59 -8.55 24.76
N GLY A 24 30.68 -7.88 25.50
CA GLY A 24 31.03 -6.96 26.59
C GLY A 24 31.18 -5.48 26.20
N GLY A 25 30.77 -5.09 25.00
CA GLY A 25 30.63 -3.68 24.62
C GLY A 25 29.63 -2.91 25.50
N ASN A 26 29.76 -1.58 25.55
CA ASN A 26 28.89 -0.68 26.32
C ASN A 26 27.95 0.17 25.45
N GLY A 27 27.94 -0.06 24.14
CA GLY A 27 27.11 0.61 23.16
C GLY A 27 27.41 2.08 22.92
N GLN A 28 28.43 2.70 23.54
CA GLN A 28 28.65 4.16 23.43
C GLN A 28 29.30 4.59 22.09
N SER A 29 29.83 3.65 21.32
CA SER A 29 30.40 3.86 19.99
C SER A 29 30.30 2.58 19.17
N TRP A 30 30.51 2.65 17.84
CA TRP A 30 30.64 1.44 17.02
C TRP A 30 31.75 0.50 17.51
N ALA A 31 32.89 1.03 17.96
CA ALA A 31 34.01 0.23 18.48
C ALA A 31 33.68 -0.49 19.81
N THR A 32 32.69 0.00 20.54
CA THR A 32 32.21 -0.58 21.79
C THR A 32 30.74 -1.00 21.70
N ALA A 33 30.25 -1.28 20.48
CA ALA A 33 28.85 -1.60 20.23
C ALA A 33 28.37 -2.79 21.07
N TYR A 34 27.09 -2.78 21.44
CA TYR A 34 26.46 -3.98 21.97
C TYR A 34 26.36 -5.02 20.87
N ARG A 35 26.49 -6.31 21.24
CA ARG A 35 26.26 -7.40 20.31
C ARG A 35 24.77 -7.68 20.11
N TYR A 36 23.98 -7.55 21.17
CA TYR A 36 22.55 -7.87 21.17
C TYR A 36 21.72 -6.58 21.27
N VAL A 37 20.68 -6.45 20.42
CA VAL A 37 19.76 -5.30 20.46
C VAL A 37 19.07 -5.20 21.83
N GLN A 38 18.76 -6.33 22.47
CA GLN A 38 18.13 -6.34 23.79
C GLN A 38 19.02 -5.79 24.91
N ASP A 39 20.35 -5.79 24.76
CA ASP A 39 21.26 -5.09 25.67
C ASP A 39 21.12 -3.58 25.54
N ALA A 40 21.10 -3.06 24.32
CA ALA A 40 20.91 -1.64 24.07
C ALA A 40 19.52 -1.16 24.51
N LEU A 41 18.47 -1.98 24.30
CA LEU A 41 17.12 -1.70 24.80
C LEU A 41 17.07 -1.73 26.32
N ALA A 42 17.83 -2.60 26.99
CA ALA A 42 17.90 -2.62 28.45
C ALA A 42 18.68 -1.41 29.00
N ASP A 43 19.73 -0.96 28.32
CA ASP A 43 20.46 0.25 28.70
C ASP A 43 19.57 1.50 28.55
N ALA A 44 18.86 1.64 27.42
CA ALA A 44 17.89 2.72 27.23
C ALA A 44 16.74 2.71 28.26
N ALA A 45 16.44 1.55 28.84
CA ALA A 45 15.49 1.43 29.95
C ALA A 45 15.99 2.09 31.23
N GLY A 46 17.29 1.91 31.51
CA GLY A 46 17.94 2.38 32.73
C GLY A 46 18.41 3.82 32.63
N GLU A 47 18.61 4.32 31.41
CA GLU A 47 19.15 5.65 31.13
C GLU A 47 18.22 6.42 30.17
N PRO A 48 17.24 7.19 30.68
CA PRO A 48 16.26 7.92 29.87
C PRO A 48 16.86 8.99 28.95
N THR A 49 18.15 9.33 29.11
CA THR A 49 18.85 10.21 28.18
C THR A 49 19.21 9.51 26.86
N VAL A 50 19.12 8.18 26.78
CA VAL A 50 19.27 7.43 25.52
C VAL A 50 17.99 7.54 24.71
N THR A 51 18.06 8.25 23.59
CA THR A 51 16.91 8.49 22.70
C THR A 51 17.06 7.81 21.35
N GLU A 52 18.22 7.23 21.05
CA GLU A 52 18.48 6.55 19.78
C GLU A 52 19.30 5.27 19.96
N ILE A 53 18.92 4.21 19.25
CA ILE A 53 19.72 3.01 19.03
C ILE A 53 19.95 2.85 17.52
N ARG A 54 21.21 2.71 17.11
CA ARG A 54 21.62 2.41 15.73
C ARG A 54 22.09 0.96 15.63
N ALA A 55 21.48 0.19 14.74
CA ALA A 55 21.84 -1.20 14.48
C ALA A 55 22.54 -1.32 13.12
N ALA A 56 23.67 -2.01 13.11
CA ALA A 56 24.37 -2.39 11.89
C ALA A 56 23.58 -3.41 11.05
N GLY A 57 24.02 -3.65 9.83
CA GLY A 57 23.61 -4.82 9.05
C GLY A 57 24.01 -6.10 9.79
N GLY A 58 23.07 -7.03 9.96
CA GLY A 58 23.27 -8.22 10.78
C GLY A 58 21.96 -8.94 11.11
N VAL A 59 22.07 -10.09 11.80
CA VAL A 59 20.91 -10.91 12.19
C VAL A 59 20.76 -10.93 13.70
N TYR A 60 19.80 -10.16 14.21
CA TYR A 60 19.53 -10.03 15.63
C TYR A 60 18.41 -10.96 16.04
N ARG A 61 18.70 -11.88 16.97
CA ARG A 61 17.72 -12.77 17.60
C ARG A 61 17.44 -12.29 19.02
N PRO A 62 16.19 -12.34 19.50
CA PRO A 62 15.91 -12.04 20.88
C PRO A 62 16.42 -13.21 21.76
N ASP A 63 17.20 -12.88 22.79
CA ASP A 63 17.77 -13.81 23.78
C ASP A 63 17.14 -13.66 25.18
N ARG A 64 16.23 -12.70 25.37
CA ARG A 64 15.48 -12.45 26.62
C ARG A 64 13.98 -12.55 26.43
N SER A 65 13.31 -13.15 27.41
CA SER A 65 11.84 -13.24 27.52
C SER A 65 11.16 -11.87 27.60
N ASP A 66 9.83 -11.84 27.50
CA ASP A 66 8.99 -10.65 27.69
C ASP A 66 9.15 -9.99 29.08
N GLN A 67 9.63 -10.74 30.08
CA GLN A 67 9.98 -10.26 31.42
C GLN A 67 11.46 -9.80 31.54
N GLY A 68 12.22 -9.83 30.44
CA GLY A 68 13.63 -9.41 30.40
C GLY A 68 14.62 -10.43 30.96
N VAL A 69 14.24 -11.70 31.06
CA VAL A 69 15.10 -12.78 31.57
C VAL A 69 15.77 -13.51 30.41
N VAL A 70 17.09 -13.71 30.44
CA VAL A 70 17.81 -14.49 29.43
C VAL A 70 17.43 -15.97 29.57
N VAL A 71 16.68 -16.50 28.62
CA VAL A 71 16.26 -17.91 28.57
C VAL A 71 16.45 -18.43 27.15
N PRO A 72 17.49 -19.25 26.88
CA PRO A 72 17.74 -19.77 25.54
C PRO A 72 16.54 -20.55 24.98
N GLY A 73 16.13 -20.23 23.75
CA GLY A 73 15.02 -20.89 23.06
C GLY A 73 13.63 -20.54 23.61
N ASP A 74 13.50 -19.52 24.46
CA ASP A 74 12.21 -19.04 24.93
C ASP A 74 11.45 -18.34 23.80
N ARG A 75 10.37 -18.96 23.33
CA ARG A 75 9.50 -18.42 22.28
C ARG A 75 8.81 -17.11 22.66
N SER A 76 8.77 -16.75 23.95
CA SER A 76 8.26 -15.44 24.38
C SER A 76 9.28 -14.30 24.18
N ALA A 77 10.54 -14.62 23.82
CA ALA A 77 11.58 -13.64 23.61
C ALA A 77 11.22 -12.70 22.43
N THR A 78 11.37 -11.39 22.66
CA THR A 78 10.91 -10.35 21.74
C THR A 78 11.74 -9.07 21.85
N PHE A 79 11.79 -8.28 20.77
CA PHE A 79 12.29 -6.90 20.82
C PHE A 79 11.16 -5.97 21.29
N MET A 80 11.13 -5.70 22.60
CA MET A 80 10.13 -4.80 23.19
C MET A 80 10.49 -3.34 22.95
N LEU A 81 9.66 -2.63 22.18
CA LEU A 81 9.81 -1.21 21.87
C LEU A 81 9.52 -0.34 23.09
N ARG A 82 10.16 0.84 23.15
CA ARG A 82 10.11 1.74 24.31
C ARG A 82 9.77 3.17 23.90
N ASN A 83 8.97 3.85 24.72
CA ASN A 83 8.59 5.24 24.48
C ASN A 83 9.80 6.18 24.53
N GLY A 84 9.81 7.18 23.64
CA GLY A 84 10.90 8.17 23.56
C GLY A 84 12.18 7.67 22.89
N LEU A 85 12.13 6.49 22.27
CA LEU A 85 13.28 5.85 21.63
C LEU A 85 13.08 5.74 20.12
N SER A 86 14.12 6.10 19.36
CA SER A 86 14.25 5.74 17.95
C SER A 86 15.18 4.54 17.80
N LEU A 87 14.64 3.41 17.35
CA LEU A 87 15.42 2.23 16.98
C LEU A 87 15.58 2.23 15.46
N ARG A 88 16.82 2.42 14.98
CA ARG A 88 17.14 2.60 13.56
C ARG A 88 18.10 1.52 13.06
N GLY A 89 17.70 0.78 12.03
CA GLY A 89 18.51 -0.18 11.31
C GLY A 89 19.08 0.41 10.02
N GLY A 90 19.85 -0.40 9.29
CA GLY A 90 20.40 -0.02 7.98
C GLY A 90 21.80 0.59 8.04
N TYR A 91 22.54 0.48 9.13
CA TYR A 91 23.89 1.05 9.22
C TYR A 91 24.96 0.06 8.78
N ARG A 92 26.05 0.54 8.19
CA ARG A 92 27.18 -0.32 7.79
C ARG A 92 27.80 -1.08 8.96
N GLY A 93 27.94 -0.44 10.12
CA GLY A 93 28.66 -1.00 11.27
C GLY A 93 30.15 -1.25 10.98
N LEU A 94 30.78 -2.11 11.76
CA LEU A 94 32.23 -2.33 11.69
C LEU A 94 32.66 -3.24 10.52
N ALA A 95 31.76 -4.04 9.96
CA ALA A 95 32.12 -5.15 9.06
C ALA A 95 32.36 -4.76 7.59
N GLY A 96 32.15 -3.51 7.18
CA GLY A 96 31.95 -3.18 5.75
C GLY A 96 33.04 -2.38 5.03
N GLY A 97 34.07 -1.86 5.70
CA GLY A 97 35.00 -0.86 5.13
C GLY A 97 34.29 0.47 4.77
N GLY A 98 34.91 1.62 5.07
CA GLY A 98 34.22 2.93 4.97
C GLY A 98 33.69 3.40 6.33
N SER A 99 32.72 4.32 6.31
CA SER A 99 32.18 4.89 7.55
C SER A 99 31.14 3.95 8.17
N PRO A 100 31.27 3.56 9.45
CA PRO A 100 30.25 2.76 10.14
C PRO A 100 28.87 3.42 10.22
N ASP A 101 28.81 4.76 10.13
CA ASP A 101 27.58 5.54 10.13
C ASP A 101 26.91 5.68 8.74
N ASP A 102 27.51 5.12 7.68
CA ASP A 102 26.82 5.03 6.39
C ASP A 102 25.51 4.26 6.58
N ARG A 103 24.39 4.85 6.17
CA ARG A 103 23.05 4.25 6.33
C ARG A 103 22.36 4.04 4.99
N ASP A 104 22.03 2.79 4.71
CA ASP A 104 21.23 2.34 3.60
C ASP A 104 20.55 1.02 4.04
N ALA A 105 19.23 1.07 4.25
CA ALA A 105 18.46 -0.06 4.77
C ALA A 105 18.33 -1.22 3.77
N VAL A 106 18.57 -0.96 2.48
CA VAL A 106 18.56 -1.98 1.42
C VAL A 106 19.91 -2.70 1.38
N VAL A 107 21.01 -1.96 1.52
CA VAL A 107 22.37 -2.52 1.46
C VAL A 107 22.79 -3.16 2.78
N PHE A 108 22.55 -2.49 3.91
CA PHE A 108 22.99 -2.93 5.24
C PHE A 108 21.82 -3.48 6.06
N VAL A 109 21.21 -4.57 5.57
CA VAL A 109 19.99 -5.15 6.17
C VAL A 109 20.17 -5.47 7.65
N SER A 110 19.46 -4.74 8.51
CA SER A 110 19.30 -5.07 9.93
C SER A 110 18.08 -5.95 10.11
N LEU A 111 18.30 -7.25 10.32
CA LEU A 111 17.25 -8.25 10.46
C LEU A 111 16.95 -8.52 11.94
N LEU A 112 15.73 -8.21 12.39
CA LEU A 112 15.14 -8.75 13.60
C LEU A 112 14.50 -10.10 13.27
N SER A 113 15.09 -11.17 13.79
CA SER A 113 14.76 -12.55 13.44
C SER A 113 14.04 -13.27 14.57
N GLY A 114 12.90 -13.87 14.26
CA GLY A 114 12.21 -14.83 15.13
C GLY A 114 12.82 -16.23 15.11
N ASP A 115 13.67 -16.55 14.11
CA ASP A 115 14.41 -17.81 14.00
C ASP A 115 15.45 -17.96 15.11
N LEU A 116 15.05 -18.53 16.25
CA LEU A 116 15.88 -18.60 17.46
C LEU A 116 17.07 -19.57 17.29
N ASN A 117 16.92 -20.61 16.47
CA ASN A 117 17.93 -21.64 16.28
C ASN A 117 18.80 -21.42 15.04
N GLY A 118 18.38 -20.56 14.11
CA GLY A 118 19.11 -20.33 12.86
C GLY A 118 18.91 -21.44 11.83
N ASP A 119 17.83 -22.22 11.90
CA ASP A 119 17.63 -23.45 11.12
C ASP A 119 16.36 -23.47 10.24
N ASP A 120 15.65 -22.35 10.18
CA ASP A 120 14.48 -22.15 9.32
C ASP A 120 14.78 -22.49 7.85
N GLN A 121 13.90 -23.27 7.24
CA GLN A 121 13.92 -23.67 5.83
C GLN A 121 12.75 -23.02 5.06
N PRO A 122 12.77 -23.04 3.71
CA PRO A 122 11.66 -22.54 2.92
C PRO A 122 10.31 -23.14 3.32
N ASN A 123 9.22 -22.40 3.11
CA ASN A 123 7.84 -22.78 3.48
C ASN A 123 7.65 -23.06 4.98
N TRP A 124 8.33 -22.30 5.84
CA TRP A 124 8.21 -22.38 7.30
C TRP A 124 8.59 -23.74 7.90
N ALA A 125 9.36 -24.55 7.17
CA ALA A 125 9.90 -25.80 7.72
C ALA A 125 10.96 -25.48 8.79
N ASN A 126 10.93 -26.24 9.89
CA ASN A 126 11.77 -26.03 11.08
C ASN A 126 11.59 -24.66 11.78
N SER A 127 10.36 -24.14 11.83
CA SER A 127 10.03 -22.85 12.48
C SER A 127 9.31 -22.98 13.84
N GLY A 128 9.25 -24.19 14.41
CA GLY A 128 8.39 -24.51 15.57
C GLY A 128 8.89 -23.92 16.90
N GLU A 129 10.14 -23.53 16.92
CA GLU A 129 10.93 -22.95 18.00
C GLU A 129 11.05 -21.43 17.89
N ASN A 130 10.58 -20.84 16.80
CA ASN A 130 10.65 -19.40 16.61
C ASN A 130 9.87 -18.61 17.66
N SER A 131 10.32 -17.37 17.90
CA SER A 131 9.59 -16.40 18.71
C SER A 131 8.14 -16.27 18.25
N TYR A 132 7.21 -16.20 19.20
CA TYR A 132 5.81 -15.92 18.90
C TYR A 132 5.65 -14.56 18.25
N HIS A 133 6.32 -13.54 18.80
CA HIS A 133 6.30 -12.16 18.31
C HIS A 133 7.73 -11.66 18.22
N VAL A 134 8.21 -11.34 17.02
CA VAL A 134 9.56 -10.78 16.87
C VAL A 134 9.66 -9.43 17.57
N VAL A 135 8.65 -8.58 17.40
CA VAL A 135 8.59 -7.23 17.99
C VAL A 135 7.30 -7.06 18.80
N THR A 136 7.39 -6.38 19.94
CA THR A 136 6.22 -6.01 20.75
C THR A 136 6.22 -4.53 21.09
N ALA A 137 5.06 -3.90 21.01
CA ALA A 137 4.83 -2.52 21.38
C ALA A 137 3.60 -2.44 22.30
N ASN A 138 3.80 -2.00 23.54
CA ASN A 138 2.71 -1.88 24.52
C ASN A 138 2.55 -0.42 24.93
N ALA A 139 1.38 0.16 24.66
CA ALA A 139 1.09 1.58 24.85
C ALA A 139 2.20 2.48 24.29
N ALA A 140 2.73 2.10 23.12
CA ALA A 140 3.82 2.82 22.50
C ALA A 140 3.33 4.18 22.02
N LEU A 141 4.00 5.27 22.38
CA LEU A 141 3.65 6.62 21.95
C LEU A 141 4.22 6.90 20.54
N PRO A 142 3.73 7.91 19.81
CA PRO A 142 4.28 8.30 18.51
C PRO A 142 5.77 8.66 18.53
N THR A 143 6.30 8.98 19.71
CA THR A 143 7.72 9.23 19.95
C THR A 143 8.58 7.97 19.89
N MET A 144 7.98 6.78 19.87
CA MET A 144 8.65 5.54 19.50
C MET A 144 8.73 5.48 17.96
N VAL A 145 9.96 5.40 17.43
CA VAL A 145 10.22 5.23 16.01
C VAL A 145 10.97 3.92 15.77
N LEU A 146 10.42 3.03 14.95
CA LEU A 146 11.12 1.89 14.39
C LEU A 146 11.41 2.15 12.91
N ASP A 147 12.67 2.19 12.52
CA ASP A 147 13.07 2.66 11.18
C ASP A 147 14.11 1.74 10.52
N GLY A 148 13.79 1.21 9.33
CA GLY A 148 14.77 0.50 8.50
C GLY A 148 15.11 -0.93 8.95
N PHE A 149 14.18 -1.63 9.62
CA PHE A 149 14.37 -3.03 10.00
C PHE A 149 13.59 -3.98 9.12
N THR A 150 14.18 -5.15 8.85
CA THR A 150 13.43 -6.34 8.42
C THR A 150 13.00 -7.12 9.67
N ILE A 151 11.74 -7.53 9.73
CA ILE A 151 11.11 -8.29 10.81
C ILE A 151 10.61 -9.60 10.20
N ARG A 152 11.27 -10.70 10.52
CA ARG A 152 11.06 -11.99 9.84
C ARG A 152 11.05 -13.16 10.79
N GLY A 153 10.31 -14.20 10.41
CA GLY A 153 10.39 -15.52 11.03
C GLY A 153 9.67 -15.58 12.37
N GLY A 154 8.81 -14.63 12.71
CA GLY A 154 7.89 -14.81 13.82
C GLY A 154 6.96 -16.00 13.55
N ASN A 155 6.73 -16.83 14.55
CA ASN A 155 5.80 -17.95 14.45
C ASN A 155 4.85 -18.03 15.66
N ALA A 156 3.66 -17.47 15.48
CA ALA A 156 2.52 -17.55 16.39
C ALA A 156 1.57 -18.73 16.06
N TRP A 157 1.91 -19.59 15.10
CA TRP A 157 1.08 -20.75 14.75
C TRP A 157 1.08 -21.80 15.85
N GLN A 158 -0.08 -22.44 16.05
CA GLN A 158 -0.36 -23.46 17.07
C GLN A 158 -0.22 -22.96 18.52
N SER A 159 -0.04 -21.65 18.71
CA SER A 159 -0.13 -21.05 20.03
C SER A 159 -1.61 -20.80 20.40
N SER A 160 -1.84 -20.49 21.67
CA SER A 160 -3.18 -20.21 22.20
C SER A 160 -3.19 -18.90 22.99
N GLY A 161 -4.36 -18.28 23.13
CA GLY A 161 -4.50 -17.03 23.88
C GLY A 161 -3.82 -15.86 23.17
N GLY A 162 -3.21 -14.96 23.97
CA GLY A 162 -2.61 -13.72 23.48
C GLY A 162 -1.48 -13.90 22.46
N ASN A 163 -0.87 -15.09 22.38
CA ASN A 163 0.27 -15.35 21.51
C ASN A 163 -0.11 -15.80 20.09
N SER A 164 -1.40 -15.86 19.77
CA SER A 164 -1.89 -16.46 18.51
C SER A 164 -1.91 -15.51 17.31
N ALA A 165 -1.55 -14.24 17.50
CA ALA A 165 -1.65 -13.21 16.47
C ALA A 165 -0.48 -12.22 16.51
N GLY A 166 -0.13 -11.62 15.37
CA GLY A 166 0.96 -10.62 15.30
C GLY A 166 2.35 -11.24 15.36
N ALA A 167 2.65 -12.18 14.46
CA ALA A 167 3.91 -12.92 14.55
C ALA A 167 5.15 -12.04 14.28
N GLY A 168 5.08 -11.15 13.28
CA GLY A 168 6.11 -10.14 13.10
C GLY A 168 6.08 -9.11 14.23
N MET A 169 4.93 -8.45 14.42
CA MET A 169 4.75 -7.45 15.47
C MET A 169 3.36 -7.47 16.10
N VAL A 170 3.33 -7.25 17.41
CA VAL A 170 2.10 -6.94 18.15
C VAL A 170 2.14 -5.52 18.69
N ILE A 171 1.07 -4.77 18.44
CA ILE A 171 0.78 -3.47 19.05
C ILE A 171 -0.42 -3.63 19.98
N LEU A 172 -0.19 -3.46 21.28
CA LEU A 172 -1.20 -3.46 22.33
C LEU A 172 -1.42 -2.02 22.81
N GLY A 173 -2.37 -1.33 22.19
CA GLY A 173 -2.59 0.10 22.42
C GLY A 173 -1.41 0.99 21.98
N GLY A 174 -1.63 2.30 22.04
CA GLY A 174 -0.64 3.28 21.59
C GLY A 174 -0.65 3.50 20.07
N SER A 175 0.29 4.30 19.58
CA SER A 175 0.41 4.77 18.20
C SER A 175 1.88 4.92 17.78
N PRO A 176 2.67 3.83 17.74
CA PRO A 176 4.07 3.89 17.31
C PRO A 176 4.20 4.34 15.85
N THR A 177 5.37 4.91 15.53
CA THR A 177 5.73 5.28 14.15
C THR A 177 6.67 4.23 13.57
N LEU A 178 6.32 3.67 12.41
CA LEU A 178 7.11 2.68 11.67
C LEU A 178 7.49 3.26 10.32
N LEU A 179 8.80 3.28 10.03
CA LEU A 179 9.36 3.85 8.82
C LEU A 179 10.22 2.81 8.12
N ASN A 180 10.11 2.66 6.79
CA ASN A 180 11.04 1.81 6.01
C ASN A 180 11.17 0.37 6.56
N CYS A 181 10.13 -0.17 7.19
CA CYS A 181 10.16 -1.47 7.82
C CYS A 181 9.63 -2.54 6.88
N THR A 182 10.22 -3.74 6.91
CA THR A 182 9.77 -4.88 6.12
C THR A 182 9.32 -6.01 7.03
N PHE A 183 8.05 -6.39 6.97
CA PHE A 183 7.50 -7.59 7.59
C PHE A 183 7.53 -8.73 6.59
N ASP A 184 8.45 -9.68 6.77
CA ASP A 184 8.69 -10.73 5.77
C ASP A 184 8.48 -12.14 6.35
N ARG A 185 7.64 -12.94 5.68
CA ARG A 185 7.44 -14.38 5.96
C ARG A 185 7.13 -14.71 7.42
N ASN A 186 6.32 -13.90 8.08
CA ASN A 186 5.82 -14.21 9.42
C ASN A 186 4.60 -15.12 9.36
N LEU A 187 4.45 -16.02 10.35
CA LEU A 187 3.42 -17.06 10.38
C LEU A 187 2.59 -16.97 11.66
N SER A 188 1.27 -16.86 11.55
CA SER A 188 0.38 -16.78 12.72
C SER A 188 -0.98 -17.43 12.47
N HIS A 189 -1.85 -17.45 13.49
CA HIS A 189 -3.27 -17.69 13.24
C HIS A 189 -3.94 -16.45 12.60
N LEU A 190 -3.62 -15.23 13.07
CA LEU A 190 -4.25 -13.97 12.65
C LEU A 190 -3.21 -12.83 12.63
N GLY A 191 -3.23 -11.95 11.61
CA GLY A 191 -2.34 -10.77 11.57
C GLY A 191 -0.87 -11.16 11.53
N ALA A 192 -0.43 -11.94 10.54
CA ALA A 192 0.89 -12.59 10.64
C ALA A 192 2.05 -11.61 10.58
N GLY A 193 2.00 -10.60 9.70
CA GLY A 193 2.97 -9.51 9.73
C GLY A 193 2.80 -8.64 10.97
N LEU A 194 1.61 -8.07 11.18
CA LEU A 194 1.32 -7.15 12.28
C LEU A 194 -0.10 -7.33 12.83
N LEU A 195 -0.23 -7.31 14.15
CA LEU A 195 -1.49 -7.14 14.87
C LEU A 195 -1.54 -5.76 15.52
N ALA A 196 -2.58 -4.97 15.22
CA ALA A 196 -2.91 -3.75 15.93
C ALA A 196 -4.18 -3.95 16.77
N TYR A 197 -4.01 -3.97 18.09
CA TYR A 197 -5.10 -4.12 19.05
C TYR A 197 -5.31 -2.82 19.81
N ALA A 198 -6.45 -2.15 19.57
CA ALA A 198 -6.80 -0.86 20.18
C ALA A 198 -5.70 0.23 20.04
N GLY A 199 -4.83 0.10 19.04
CA GLY A 199 -3.72 1.00 18.75
C GLY A 199 -3.79 1.54 17.32
N SER A 200 -3.13 2.66 17.07
CA SER A 200 -3.23 3.44 15.83
C SER A 200 -1.84 3.76 15.30
N ALA A 201 -1.15 2.75 14.77
CA ALA A 201 0.19 2.91 14.23
C ALA A 201 0.20 3.78 12.97
N THR A 202 1.26 4.58 12.82
CA THR A 202 1.55 5.27 11.55
C THR A 202 2.65 4.52 10.83
N LEU A 203 2.37 4.05 9.62
CA LEU A 203 3.33 3.32 8.79
C LEU A 203 3.61 4.14 7.54
N THR A 204 4.88 4.37 7.27
CA THR A 204 5.34 5.05 6.05
C THR A 204 6.42 4.21 5.39
N ASP A 205 6.31 4.01 4.08
CA ASP A 205 7.32 3.29 3.28
C ASP A 205 7.58 1.86 3.81
N CYS A 206 6.55 1.22 4.40
CA CYS A 206 6.65 -0.13 4.94
C CYS A 206 6.22 -1.20 3.92
N SER A 207 6.80 -2.39 4.01
CA SER A 207 6.44 -3.54 3.19
C SER A 207 6.00 -4.73 4.04
N PHE A 208 4.95 -5.41 3.60
CA PHE A 208 4.47 -6.69 4.11
C PHE A 208 4.55 -7.72 3.00
N THR A 209 5.49 -8.66 3.11
CA THR A 209 5.77 -9.61 2.03
C THR A 209 5.67 -11.06 2.53
N GLY A 210 4.86 -11.86 1.83
CA GLY A 210 4.80 -13.31 2.07
C GLY A 210 4.36 -13.72 3.47
N ASN A 211 3.63 -12.87 4.20
CA ASN A 211 3.14 -13.22 5.53
C ASN A 211 1.90 -14.11 5.44
N TYR A 212 1.78 -15.07 6.37
CA TYR A 212 0.79 -16.15 6.26
C TYR A 212 -0.04 -16.33 7.55
N ALA A 213 -1.36 -16.14 7.44
CA ALA A 213 -2.33 -16.36 8.52
C ALA A 213 -3.12 -17.66 8.30
N TYR A 214 -2.90 -18.67 9.15
CA TYR A 214 -3.44 -20.04 8.97
C TYR A 214 -4.91 -20.23 9.40
N ILE A 215 -5.46 -19.34 10.24
CA ILE A 215 -6.89 -19.36 10.62
C ILE A 215 -7.63 -18.17 9.96
N GLY A 216 -6.97 -17.52 9.00
CA GLY A 216 -7.69 -16.81 7.95
C GLY A 216 -8.08 -15.37 8.28
N ARG A 217 -7.25 -14.56 8.98
CA ARG A 217 -7.49 -13.11 9.04
C ARG A 217 -6.20 -12.31 8.91
N GLY A 218 -6.09 -11.50 7.85
CA GLY A 218 -5.01 -10.53 7.70
C GLY A 218 -3.64 -11.18 7.61
N GLY A 219 -3.27 -11.76 6.47
CA GLY A 219 -1.94 -12.36 6.30
C GLY A 219 -0.83 -11.34 6.60
N GLY A 220 -0.95 -10.13 6.07
CA GLY A 220 -0.05 -9.01 6.38
C GLY A 220 -0.41 -8.31 7.70
N MET A 221 -1.65 -7.85 7.86
CA MET A 221 -2.06 -7.00 8.97
C MET A 221 -3.48 -7.32 9.48
N TYR A 222 -3.66 -7.33 10.80
CA TYR A 222 -4.97 -7.43 11.45
C TYR A 222 -5.22 -6.25 12.39
N ASN A 223 -6.27 -5.49 12.13
CA ASN A 223 -6.73 -4.37 12.93
C ASN A 223 -7.99 -4.74 13.73
N VAL A 224 -7.93 -4.59 15.05
CA VAL A 224 -8.96 -5.08 15.98
C VAL A 224 -9.18 -4.14 17.16
N SER A 225 -10.40 -4.19 17.73
CA SER A 225 -10.77 -3.45 18.94
C SER A 225 -10.63 -1.93 18.83
N GLY A 226 -11.00 -1.36 17.68
CA GLY A 226 -10.98 0.09 17.48
C GLY A 226 -9.63 0.64 17.02
N ALA A 227 -8.76 -0.20 16.50
CA ALA A 227 -7.49 0.23 15.92
C ALA A 227 -7.71 1.15 14.71
N THR A 228 -6.97 2.27 14.64
CA THR A 228 -7.11 3.22 13.52
C THR A 228 -5.77 3.58 12.86
N PRO A 229 -5.08 2.62 12.23
CA PRO A 229 -3.78 2.88 11.62
C PRO A 229 -3.90 3.74 10.35
N THR A 230 -2.84 4.51 10.08
CA THR A 230 -2.64 5.24 8.84
C THR A 230 -1.42 4.69 8.12
N LEU A 231 -1.58 4.32 6.85
CA LEU A 231 -0.52 3.79 6.02
C LEU A 231 -0.31 4.70 4.81
N ARG A 232 0.93 5.15 4.61
CA ARG A 232 1.36 5.94 3.44
C ARG A 232 2.46 5.18 2.70
N ARG A 233 2.37 5.05 1.37
CA ARG A 233 3.39 4.39 0.54
C ARG A 233 3.76 2.98 1.01
N CYS A 234 2.77 2.26 1.52
CA CYS A 234 2.97 0.90 2.03
C CYS A 234 2.64 -0.14 0.97
N ARG A 235 3.37 -1.26 0.99
CA ARG A 235 3.24 -2.34 0.00
C ARG A 235 2.86 -3.65 0.68
N PHE A 236 1.79 -4.29 0.23
CA PHE A 236 1.38 -5.63 0.65
C PHE A 236 1.50 -6.58 -0.53
N ILE A 237 2.50 -7.46 -0.49
CA ILE A 237 2.86 -8.31 -1.63
C ILE A 237 2.83 -9.79 -1.24
N GLY A 238 2.01 -10.58 -1.94
CA GLY A 238 2.03 -12.04 -1.77
C GLY A 238 1.63 -12.50 -0.37
N ASN A 239 0.88 -11.72 0.40
CA ASN A 239 0.39 -12.13 1.71
C ASN A 239 -0.81 -13.06 1.55
N MET A 240 -0.92 -14.02 2.46
CA MET A 240 -1.92 -15.07 2.37
C MET A 240 -2.70 -15.24 3.67
N SER A 241 -4.01 -15.37 3.52
CA SER A 241 -4.96 -15.76 4.56
C SER A 241 -5.57 -17.09 4.16
N TYR A 242 -5.47 -18.10 5.03
CA TYR A 242 -6.04 -19.42 4.81
C TYR A 242 -7.05 -19.75 5.90
N GLY A 243 -8.32 -19.95 5.55
CA GLY A 243 -9.39 -20.36 6.46
C GLY A 243 -9.39 -21.88 6.67
N ALA A 244 -8.38 -22.42 7.34
CA ALA A 244 -8.27 -23.88 7.57
C ALA A 244 -9.46 -24.45 8.38
N SER A 245 -10.00 -23.66 9.30
CA SER A 245 -11.08 -24.03 10.22
C SER A 245 -12.12 -22.90 10.44
N SER A 246 -12.12 -21.89 9.56
CA SER A 246 -12.88 -20.64 9.66
C SER A 246 -13.00 -19.98 8.27
N VAL A 247 -13.47 -18.73 8.22
CA VAL A 247 -13.45 -17.87 7.03
C VAL A 247 -12.02 -17.37 6.78
N GLY A 248 -11.57 -17.38 5.53
CA GLY A 248 -10.36 -16.67 5.12
C GLY A 248 -10.71 -15.22 4.77
N ASP A 249 -10.29 -14.25 5.54
CA ASP A 249 -10.61 -12.83 5.35
C ASP A 249 -9.31 -12.03 5.19
N GLY A 250 -9.24 -11.21 4.15
CA GLY A 250 -8.17 -10.23 3.97
C GLY A 250 -6.81 -10.90 3.81
N GLY A 251 -6.48 -11.37 2.61
CA GLY A 251 -5.17 -11.99 2.35
C GLY A 251 -4.00 -11.11 2.78
N ALA A 252 -4.11 -9.80 2.53
CA ALA A 252 -3.21 -8.81 3.10
C ALA A 252 -3.71 -8.24 4.43
N MET A 253 -4.92 -7.68 4.47
CA MET A 253 -5.39 -6.89 5.60
C MET A 253 -6.81 -7.26 6.00
N PHE A 254 -7.04 -7.46 7.29
CA PHE A 254 -8.38 -7.60 7.84
C PHE A 254 -8.65 -6.49 8.87
N ASN A 255 -9.79 -5.82 8.73
CA ASN A 255 -10.24 -4.77 9.64
C ASN A 255 -11.52 -5.21 10.32
N GLU A 256 -11.49 -5.37 11.65
CA GLU A 256 -12.68 -5.71 12.41
C GLU A 256 -13.61 -4.49 12.59
N LEU A 257 -14.83 -4.75 13.07
CA LEU A 257 -15.80 -3.74 13.47
C LEU A 257 -15.15 -2.61 14.30
N ASN A 258 -15.50 -1.38 13.96
CA ASN A 258 -14.98 -0.14 14.56
C ASN A 258 -13.48 0.13 14.35
N SER A 259 -12.77 -0.68 13.56
CA SER A 259 -11.34 -0.46 13.27
C SER A 259 -11.19 0.21 11.91
N ASN A 260 -10.80 1.49 11.89
CA ASN A 260 -10.87 2.33 10.70
C ASN A 260 -9.48 2.62 10.14
N VAL A 261 -9.26 2.25 8.88
CA VAL A 261 -7.94 2.38 8.24
C VAL A 261 -7.96 3.49 7.20
N THR A 262 -6.88 4.27 7.17
CA THR A 262 -6.57 5.20 6.07
C THR A 262 -5.38 4.68 5.28
N LEU A 263 -5.56 4.50 3.98
CA LEU A 263 -4.54 4.03 3.03
C LEU A 263 -4.30 5.12 1.98
N ILE A 264 -3.05 5.54 1.83
CA ILE A 264 -2.65 6.60 0.88
C ILE A 264 -1.42 6.10 0.12
N ASP A 265 -1.43 6.22 -1.20
CA ASP A 265 -0.32 5.82 -2.08
C ASP A 265 0.14 4.37 -1.87
N CYS A 266 -0.78 3.46 -1.54
CA CYS A 266 -0.44 2.08 -1.19
C CYS A 266 -0.52 1.14 -2.40
N GLU A 267 0.10 -0.04 -2.26
CA GLU A 267 0.02 -1.12 -3.23
C GLU A 267 -0.40 -2.43 -2.55
N PHE A 268 -1.40 -3.11 -3.10
CA PHE A 268 -1.80 -4.46 -2.72
C PHE A 268 -1.68 -5.36 -3.93
N ARG A 269 -0.67 -6.22 -3.94
CA ARG A 269 -0.36 -7.07 -5.09
C ARG A 269 -0.20 -8.54 -4.75
N ASP A 270 -0.76 -9.40 -5.60
CA ASP A 270 -0.62 -10.85 -5.51
C ASP A 270 -1.06 -11.43 -4.15
N ASN A 271 -1.91 -10.73 -3.39
CA ASN A 271 -2.39 -11.22 -2.10
C ASN A 271 -3.56 -12.17 -2.30
N SER A 272 -3.66 -13.18 -1.43
CA SER A 272 -4.67 -14.22 -1.58
C SER A 272 -5.39 -14.58 -0.29
N SER A 273 -6.70 -14.82 -0.42
CA SER A 273 -7.53 -15.41 0.62
C SER A 273 -8.15 -16.71 0.12
N SER A 274 -8.03 -17.79 0.87
CA SER A 274 -8.58 -19.10 0.49
C SER A 274 -9.07 -19.90 1.69
N ALA A 275 -9.96 -20.87 1.47
CA ALA A 275 -10.43 -21.78 2.51
C ALA A 275 -10.82 -23.14 1.89
N THR A 276 -10.60 -24.23 2.62
CA THR A 276 -10.99 -25.59 2.18
C THR A 276 -12.34 -26.04 2.71
N GLN A 277 -12.83 -25.43 3.79
CA GLN A 277 -14.05 -25.85 4.49
C GLN A 277 -15.15 -24.77 4.52
N SER A 278 -14.88 -23.59 3.94
CA SER A 278 -15.78 -22.44 3.92
C SER A 278 -16.02 -21.99 2.49
N ILE A 279 -17.27 -21.62 2.16
CA ILE A 279 -17.61 -20.91 0.92
C ILE A 279 -17.25 -19.41 0.99
N TYR A 280 -16.84 -18.94 2.16
CA TYR A 280 -16.48 -17.55 2.39
C TYR A 280 -14.97 -17.47 2.55
N SER A 281 -14.30 -16.95 1.51
CA SER A 281 -12.98 -16.37 1.63
C SER A 281 -13.05 -14.99 0.99
N ASN A 282 -13.03 -13.94 1.80
CA ASN A 282 -13.40 -12.60 1.38
C ASN A 282 -12.16 -11.72 1.27
N GLY A 283 -12.05 -10.98 0.16
CA GLY A 283 -11.02 -9.95 -0.01
C GLY A 283 -9.61 -10.53 -0.12
N GLY A 284 -9.11 -10.74 -1.34
CA GLY A 284 -7.75 -11.25 -1.55
C GLY A 284 -6.69 -10.29 -1.01
N ALA A 285 -6.94 -8.98 -1.14
CA ALA A 285 -6.20 -7.95 -0.46
C ALA A 285 -6.84 -7.63 0.90
N ILE A 286 -8.03 -7.04 0.90
CA ILE A 286 -8.63 -6.44 2.09
C ILE A 286 -10.01 -7.02 2.36
N CYS A 287 -10.26 -7.43 3.60
CA CYS A 287 -11.61 -7.64 4.10
C CYS A 287 -11.90 -6.61 5.20
N ASN A 288 -12.88 -5.74 4.95
CA ASN A 288 -13.21 -4.62 5.81
C ASN A 288 -14.59 -4.78 6.48
N LEU A 289 -14.58 -4.76 7.80
CA LEU A 289 -15.76 -4.59 8.65
C LEU A 289 -15.69 -3.30 9.47
N GLY A 290 -14.66 -2.46 9.29
CA GLY A 290 -14.56 -1.15 9.93
C GLY A 290 -15.48 -0.11 9.28
N ASP A 291 -16.00 0.82 10.08
CA ASP A 291 -16.91 1.88 9.61
C ASP A 291 -16.09 3.11 9.18
N GLY A 292 -15.81 3.25 7.88
CA GLY A 292 -15.13 4.42 7.32
C GLY A 292 -13.69 4.18 6.87
N MET A 293 -13.41 3.01 6.28
CA MET A 293 -12.13 2.81 5.59
C MET A 293 -12.02 3.79 4.42
N THR A 294 -10.91 4.52 4.34
CA THR A 294 -10.62 5.48 3.27
C THR A 294 -9.36 5.06 2.54
N VAL A 295 -9.46 4.96 1.22
CA VAL A 295 -8.39 4.47 0.34
C VAL A 295 -8.19 5.48 -0.78
N ILE A 296 -6.98 6.02 -0.88
CA ILE A 296 -6.63 7.10 -1.79
C ILE A 296 -5.36 6.70 -2.55
N ASN A 297 -5.30 6.97 -3.86
CA ASN A 297 -4.12 6.76 -4.69
C ASN A 297 -3.53 5.34 -4.59
N THR A 298 -4.39 4.33 -4.48
CA THR A 298 -3.96 2.96 -4.15
C THR A 298 -4.19 2.01 -5.31
N ARG A 299 -3.23 1.12 -5.52
CA ARG A 299 -3.25 0.10 -6.59
C ARG A 299 -3.55 -1.29 -6.01
N PHE A 300 -4.51 -2.00 -6.60
CA PHE A 300 -4.91 -3.37 -6.26
C PHE A 300 -4.72 -4.28 -7.47
N TYR A 301 -3.69 -5.12 -7.44
CA TYR A 301 -3.28 -5.93 -8.59
C TYR A 301 -3.20 -7.42 -8.31
N ARG A 302 -3.80 -8.23 -9.19
CA ARG A 302 -3.73 -9.70 -9.14
C ARG A 302 -4.02 -10.30 -7.76
N ASN A 303 -4.88 -9.66 -6.98
CA ASN A 303 -5.34 -10.22 -5.73
C ASN A 303 -6.42 -11.26 -6.03
N SER A 304 -6.49 -12.32 -5.22
CA SER A 304 -7.47 -13.37 -5.45
C SER A 304 -8.13 -13.86 -4.16
N ALA A 305 -9.43 -14.07 -4.23
CA ALA A 305 -10.22 -14.68 -3.17
C ALA A 305 -11.38 -15.47 -3.76
N LEU A 306 -12.10 -16.22 -2.93
CA LEU A 306 -13.37 -16.82 -3.37
C LEU A 306 -14.41 -15.73 -3.66
N VAL A 307 -14.48 -14.70 -2.81
CA VAL A 307 -15.41 -13.58 -2.90
C VAL A 307 -14.64 -12.26 -2.78
N GLY A 308 -14.80 -11.36 -3.75
CA GLY A 308 -14.12 -10.06 -3.77
C GLY A 308 -12.63 -10.24 -4.00
N GLY A 309 -12.23 -10.42 -5.27
CA GLY A 309 -10.85 -10.73 -5.65
C GLY A 309 -9.82 -9.82 -4.97
N ALA A 310 -10.07 -8.52 -4.93
CA ALA A 310 -9.26 -7.57 -4.16
C ALA A 310 -9.87 -7.26 -2.79
N VAL A 311 -11.04 -6.64 -2.79
CA VAL A 311 -11.63 -6.06 -1.59
C VAL A 311 -13.03 -6.60 -1.36
N TRP A 312 -13.27 -7.03 -0.14
CA TRP A 312 -14.61 -7.23 0.38
C TRP A 312 -14.86 -6.20 1.48
N THR A 313 -15.98 -5.50 1.42
CA THR A 313 -16.38 -4.58 2.47
C THR A 313 -17.83 -4.80 2.87
N GLY A 314 -18.06 -4.83 4.18
CA GLY A 314 -19.39 -4.95 4.79
C GLY A 314 -19.90 -3.64 5.38
N ARG A 315 -19.16 -2.54 5.25
CA ARG A 315 -19.36 -1.25 5.93
C ARG A 315 -18.96 -0.06 5.05
N ALA A 316 -19.31 1.15 5.50
CA ALA A 316 -19.00 2.39 4.80
C ALA A 316 -17.52 2.45 4.39
N THR A 317 -17.25 2.59 3.09
CA THR A 317 -15.89 2.61 2.53
C THR A 317 -15.80 3.60 1.38
N THR A 318 -14.69 4.33 1.30
CA THR A 318 -14.44 5.29 0.23
C THR A 318 -13.14 4.95 -0.50
N PHE A 319 -13.22 4.84 -1.82
CA PHE A 319 -12.10 4.70 -2.75
C PHE A 319 -12.03 5.93 -3.62
N VAL A 320 -10.85 6.55 -3.65
CA VAL A 320 -10.57 7.74 -4.44
C VAL A 320 -9.32 7.48 -5.24
N ASN A 321 -9.37 7.68 -6.54
CA ASN A 321 -8.18 7.61 -7.38
C ASN A 321 -7.45 6.25 -7.27
N CYS A 322 -8.22 5.16 -7.25
CA CYS A 322 -7.70 3.81 -7.06
C CYS A 322 -7.79 2.97 -8.34
N ALA A 323 -6.79 2.14 -8.59
CA ALA A 323 -6.75 1.23 -9.72
C ALA A 323 -6.93 -0.23 -9.25
N PHE A 324 -7.89 -0.94 -9.83
CA PHE A 324 -8.15 -2.36 -9.62
C PHE A 324 -7.92 -3.10 -10.93
N SER A 325 -6.82 -3.86 -11.03
CA SER A 325 -6.49 -4.61 -12.24
C SER A 325 -6.13 -6.07 -12.00
N GLY A 326 -6.61 -6.94 -12.89
CA GLY A 326 -6.27 -8.37 -12.89
C GLY A 326 -6.72 -9.12 -11.63
N ASN A 327 -7.60 -8.56 -10.80
CA ASN A 327 -8.07 -9.23 -9.59
C ASN A 327 -9.07 -10.34 -9.95
N ASN A 328 -9.07 -11.41 -9.17
CA ASN A 328 -9.83 -12.61 -9.47
C ASN A 328 -10.67 -13.10 -8.29
N GLY A 329 -11.99 -12.91 -8.39
CA GLY A 329 -12.98 -13.51 -7.51
C GLY A 329 -13.40 -14.88 -8.04
N VAL A 330 -12.94 -15.97 -7.43
CA VAL A 330 -13.16 -17.33 -7.96
C VAL A 330 -14.65 -17.68 -8.07
N GLN A 331 -15.49 -17.15 -7.18
CA GLN A 331 -16.94 -17.38 -7.20
C GLN A 331 -17.70 -16.09 -7.48
N VAL A 332 -17.47 -15.03 -6.70
CA VAL A 332 -18.27 -13.80 -6.77
C VAL A 332 -17.40 -12.55 -6.67
N GLY A 333 -17.65 -11.57 -7.53
CA GLY A 333 -17.06 -10.24 -7.45
C GLY A 333 -15.56 -10.20 -7.79
N GLY A 334 -15.23 -9.71 -8.97
CA GLY A 334 -13.87 -9.78 -9.51
C GLY A 334 -12.86 -8.89 -8.77
N ALA A 335 -13.28 -7.70 -8.33
CA ALA A 335 -12.41 -6.77 -7.60
C ALA A 335 -13.01 -6.37 -6.26
N LEU A 336 -14.13 -5.64 -6.28
CA LEU A 336 -14.77 -5.06 -5.11
C LEU A 336 -16.13 -5.72 -4.87
N VAL A 337 -16.31 -6.28 -3.68
CA VAL A 337 -17.61 -6.73 -3.18
C VAL A 337 -18.05 -5.81 -2.06
N ASN A 338 -19.22 -5.20 -2.20
CA ASN A 338 -19.85 -4.36 -1.19
C ASN A 338 -21.10 -5.05 -0.63
N PHE A 339 -21.20 -5.12 0.69
CA PHE A 339 -22.33 -5.71 1.40
C PHE A 339 -22.81 -4.79 2.51
N LEU A 340 -24.14 -4.79 2.76
CA LEU A 340 -24.78 -4.17 3.93
C LEU A 340 -24.65 -2.64 4.08
N ASN A 341 -23.83 -1.96 3.27
CA ASN A 341 -23.59 -0.53 3.41
C ASN A 341 -23.18 0.15 2.11
N ASN A 342 -22.80 1.42 2.21
CA ASN A 342 -22.45 2.24 1.07
C ASN A 342 -20.95 2.15 0.76
N ALA A 343 -20.63 2.05 -0.53
CA ALA A 343 -19.28 2.25 -1.04
C ALA A 343 -19.27 3.49 -1.94
N TRP A 344 -18.33 4.40 -1.72
CA TRP A 344 -18.08 5.53 -2.61
C TRP A 344 -16.84 5.22 -3.44
N VAL A 345 -16.99 5.28 -4.76
CA VAL A 345 -15.96 4.93 -5.73
C VAL A 345 -15.82 6.12 -6.68
N ILE A 346 -14.74 6.87 -6.51
CA ILE A 346 -14.55 8.18 -7.15
C ILE A 346 -13.22 8.15 -7.92
N ASN A 347 -13.23 8.53 -9.19
CA ASN A 347 -12.01 8.61 -10.01
C ASN A 347 -11.21 7.30 -10.05
N CYS A 348 -11.90 6.14 -10.04
CA CYS A 348 -11.25 4.85 -10.01
C CYS A 348 -11.25 4.16 -11.38
N VAL A 349 -10.30 3.26 -11.59
CA VAL A 349 -10.28 2.34 -12.74
C VAL A 349 -10.49 0.91 -12.24
N PHE A 350 -11.42 0.19 -12.87
CA PHE A 350 -11.56 -1.26 -12.74
C PHE A 350 -11.35 -1.87 -14.11
N SER A 351 -10.24 -2.56 -14.31
CA SER A 351 -9.94 -3.20 -15.58
C SER A 351 -9.52 -4.64 -15.42
N ARG A 352 -9.96 -5.49 -16.36
CA ARG A 352 -9.51 -6.89 -16.47
C ARG A 352 -9.64 -7.71 -15.19
N ASN A 353 -10.58 -7.33 -14.32
CA ASN A 353 -10.95 -8.14 -13.17
C ASN A 353 -11.87 -9.28 -13.64
N ALA A 354 -11.72 -10.44 -13.04
CA ALA A 354 -12.40 -11.65 -13.47
C ALA A 354 -13.20 -12.27 -12.32
N THR A 355 -14.37 -12.78 -12.64
CA THR A 355 -15.17 -13.58 -11.71
C THR A 355 -15.97 -14.65 -12.43
N ALA A 356 -16.35 -15.71 -11.72
CA ALA A 356 -17.27 -16.72 -12.26
C ALA A 356 -18.73 -16.24 -12.26
N ASP A 357 -19.12 -15.46 -11.25
CA ASP A 357 -20.43 -14.83 -11.12
C ASP A 357 -20.29 -13.41 -10.54
N GLY A 358 -21.20 -12.51 -10.89
CA GLY A 358 -21.11 -11.10 -10.50
C GLY A 358 -20.24 -10.22 -11.40
N GLY A 359 -19.88 -9.04 -10.91
CA GLY A 359 -19.13 -8.02 -11.66
C GLY A 359 -17.76 -7.68 -11.05
N ALA A 360 -17.02 -6.79 -11.68
CA ALA A 360 -15.85 -6.16 -11.04
C ALA A 360 -16.25 -5.48 -9.73
N ILE A 361 -17.39 -4.77 -9.74
CA ILE A 361 -18.10 -4.32 -8.55
C ILE A 361 -19.35 -5.19 -8.36
N GLU A 362 -19.44 -5.87 -7.23
CA GLU A 362 -20.62 -6.62 -6.80
C GLU A 362 -21.27 -5.92 -5.61
N ASN A 363 -22.54 -5.56 -5.72
CA ASN A 363 -23.35 -5.03 -4.61
C ASN A 363 -24.32 -6.09 -4.11
N GLY A 364 -24.00 -6.65 -2.96
CA GLY A 364 -24.83 -7.61 -2.25
C GLY A 364 -26.01 -6.96 -1.52
N THR A 365 -26.66 -7.76 -0.67
CA THR A 365 -27.87 -7.34 0.05
C THR A 365 -27.67 -6.07 0.87
N ASN A 366 -28.60 -5.11 0.72
CA ASN A 366 -28.60 -3.81 1.41
C ASN A 366 -27.34 -2.96 1.16
N ALA A 367 -26.60 -3.25 0.09
CA ALA A 367 -25.44 -2.47 -0.31
C ALA A 367 -25.81 -1.42 -1.36
N HIS A 368 -25.11 -0.29 -1.36
CA HIS A 368 -25.20 0.71 -2.42
C HIS A 368 -23.81 1.21 -2.84
N ALA A 369 -23.47 1.11 -4.12
CA ALA A 369 -22.26 1.75 -4.65
C ALA A 369 -22.60 3.09 -5.32
N TYR A 370 -21.89 4.15 -4.94
CA TYR A 370 -21.86 5.42 -5.66
C TYR A 370 -20.60 5.44 -6.52
N VAL A 371 -20.77 5.34 -7.84
CA VAL A 371 -19.68 5.26 -8.82
C VAL A 371 -19.66 6.53 -9.66
N THR A 372 -18.61 7.34 -9.51
CA THR A 372 -18.50 8.64 -10.16
C THR A 372 -17.10 8.90 -10.71
N ASN A 373 -16.98 9.50 -11.90
CA ASN A 373 -15.70 9.76 -12.57
C ASN A 373 -14.86 8.50 -12.81
N CYS A 374 -15.48 7.32 -12.90
CA CYS A 374 -14.76 6.06 -12.97
C CYS A 374 -14.68 5.51 -14.39
N VAL A 375 -13.71 4.64 -14.64
CA VAL A 375 -13.66 3.80 -15.84
C VAL A 375 -13.76 2.33 -15.45
N LEU A 376 -14.79 1.63 -15.95
CA LEU A 376 -14.99 0.20 -15.77
C LEU A 376 -14.98 -0.47 -17.13
N TRP A 377 -13.88 -1.15 -17.47
CA TRP A 377 -13.66 -1.64 -18.82
C TRP A 377 -12.83 -2.92 -18.88
N GLY A 378 -13.24 -3.88 -19.70
CA GLY A 378 -12.50 -5.13 -19.92
C GLY A 378 -12.63 -6.15 -18.78
N ASN A 379 -13.50 -5.89 -17.80
CA ASN A 379 -13.81 -6.88 -16.75
C ASN A 379 -14.65 -8.03 -17.32
N THR A 380 -14.49 -9.23 -16.77
CA THR A 380 -15.10 -10.45 -17.33
C THR A 380 -15.89 -11.25 -16.29
N SER A 381 -17.05 -11.74 -16.72
CA SER A 381 -17.93 -12.64 -15.97
C SER A 381 -18.58 -13.61 -16.96
N PRO A 382 -17.97 -14.79 -17.20
CA PRO A 382 -18.37 -15.67 -18.29
C PRO A 382 -19.84 -16.08 -18.21
N GLY A 383 -20.58 -15.84 -19.30
CA GLY A 383 -22.00 -16.18 -19.39
C GLY A 383 -22.96 -15.09 -18.89
N GLN A 384 -22.44 -13.98 -18.36
CA GLN A 384 -23.23 -12.80 -18.01
C GLN A 384 -23.17 -11.74 -19.13
N PRO A 385 -24.18 -10.84 -19.22
CA PRO A 385 -24.12 -9.62 -20.03
C PRO A 385 -22.89 -8.76 -19.72
N THR A 386 -22.48 -7.94 -20.68
CA THR A 386 -21.24 -7.13 -20.60
C THR A 386 -21.31 -6.15 -19.42
N TYR A 387 -22.46 -5.49 -19.25
CA TYR A 387 -22.68 -4.58 -18.13
C TYR A 387 -22.53 -5.26 -16.77
N LYS A 388 -23.07 -6.49 -16.64
CA LYS A 388 -23.02 -7.25 -15.38
C LYS A 388 -21.60 -7.68 -15.02
N ALA A 389 -20.71 -7.82 -16.01
CA ALA A 389 -19.29 -8.02 -15.73
C ALA A 389 -18.61 -6.77 -15.14
N GLN A 390 -19.17 -5.57 -15.34
CA GLN A 390 -18.67 -4.33 -14.73
C GLN A 390 -19.28 -4.13 -13.34
N ILE A 391 -20.61 -4.08 -13.28
CA ILE A 391 -21.38 -3.84 -12.06
C ILE A 391 -22.53 -4.83 -11.98
N HIS A 392 -22.60 -5.58 -10.89
CA HIS A 392 -23.67 -6.51 -10.64
C HIS A 392 -24.31 -6.27 -9.26
N ASN A 393 -25.62 -6.42 -9.19
CA ASN A 393 -26.42 -6.09 -8.02
C ASN A 393 -27.25 -7.31 -7.59
N THR A 394 -26.84 -7.97 -6.51
CA THR A 394 -27.54 -9.13 -5.92
C THR A 394 -28.22 -8.73 -4.61
N GLY A 395 -29.32 -7.99 -4.73
CA GLY A 395 -30.05 -7.42 -3.58
C GLY A 395 -29.50 -6.09 -3.07
N GLY A 396 -28.49 -5.55 -3.74
CA GLY A 396 -28.00 -4.19 -3.59
C GLY A 396 -28.39 -3.30 -4.77
N SER A 397 -27.71 -2.17 -4.91
CA SER A 397 -27.89 -1.24 -6.02
C SER A 397 -26.62 -0.43 -6.28
N ALA A 398 -26.58 0.26 -7.41
CA ALA A 398 -25.54 1.22 -7.73
C ALA A 398 -26.15 2.49 -8.32
N THR A 399 -25.58 3.65 -7.98
CA THR A 399 -25.78 4.91 -8.70
C THR A 399 -24.51 5.19 -9.48
N VAL A 400 -24.61 5.29 -10.80
CA VAL A 400 -23.45 5.49 -11.69
C VAL A 400 -23.63 6.81 -12.41
N THR A 401 -22.66 7.71 -12.27
CA THR A 401 -22.71 9.04 -12.89
C THR A 401 -21.34 9.41 -13.43
N TRP A 402 -21.28 10.21 -14.49
CA TRP A 402 -20.01 10.76 -15.03
C TRP A 402 -18.91 9.70 -15.16
N SER A 403 -19.25 8.50 -15.63
CA SER A 403 -18.35 7.35 -15.65
C SER A 403 -18.38 6.64 -17.00
N CYS A 404 -17.25 6.10 -17.43
CA CYS A 404 -17.14 5.31 -18.64
C CYS A 404 -17.28 3.83 -18.27
N VAL A 405 -18.43 3.22 -18.62
CA VAL A 405 -18.77 1.86 -18.19
C VAL A 405 -19.16 1.02 -19.38
N GLN A 406 -18.40 -0.06 -19.60
CA GLN A 406 -18.62 -0.96 -20.73
C GLN A 406 -20.01 -1.62 -20.68
N GLY A 407 -20.80 -1.39 -21.72
CA GLY A 407 -22.13 -1.96 -21.86
C GLY A 407 -23.21 -1.29 -21.00
N VAL A 408 -22.96 -0.11 -20.40
CA VAL A 408 -23.97 0.54 -19.55
C VAL A 408 -25.29 0.84 -20.26
N PHE A 409 -25.29 0.94 -21.60
CA PHE A 409 -26.50 1.09 -22.41
C PHE A 409 -26.91 -0.20 -23.15
N GLU A 410 -26.35 -1.35 -22.75
CA GLU A 410 -26.70 -2.67 -23.29
C GLU A 410 -28.15 -3.04 -22.92
N ALA A 411 -28.94 -3.45 -23.92
CA ALA A 411 -30.26 -4.01 -23.68
C ALA A 411 -30.13 -5.48 -23.21
N ILE A 412 -30.50 -5.77 -21.97
CA ILE A 412 -30.42 -7.10 -21.39
C ILE A 412 -31.77 -7.83 -21.54
N PRO A 413 -31.81 -9.05 -22.13
CA PRO A 413 -33.06 -9.79 -22.29
C PRO A 413 -33.77 -10.06 -20.96
N GLY A 414 -35.04 -9.63 -20.86
CA GLY A 414 -35.88 -9.82 -19.68
C GLY A 414 -35.78 -8.69 -18.65
N GLU A 415 -34.96 -7.68 -18.90
CA GLU A 415 -34.89 -6.44 -18.12
C GLU A 415 -35.44 -5.28 -18.95
N ASP A 416 -35.83 -4.19 -18.27
CA ASP A 416 -36.22 -2.95 -18.96
C ASP A 416 -34.99 -2.37 -19.67
N PRO A 417 -35.13 -1.80 -20.89
CA PRO A 417 -34.02 -1.14 -21.56
C PRO A 417 -33.45 -0.01 -20.70
N PRO A 418 -32.11 0.17 -20.66
CA PRO A 418 -31.51 1.24 -19.87
C PRO A 418 -31.97 2.62 -20.36
N ASP A 419 -32.43 3.47 -19.43
CA ASP A 419 -32.74 4.87 -19.69
C ASP A 419 -31.47 5.72 -19.46
N PRO A 420 -30.94 6.42 -20.49
CA PRO A 420 -29.80 7.32 -20.29
C PRO A 420 -30.00 8.38 -19.20
N ALA A 421 -31.24 8.72 -18.85
CA ALA A 421 -31.53 9.62 -17.74
C ALA A 421 -31.13 9.06 -16.36
N ASP A 422 -31.08 7.73 -16.20
CA ASP A 422 -30.65 7.06 -14.98
C ASP A 422 -29.11 7.00 -14.84
N PHE A 423 -28.39 7.31 -15.92
CA PHE A 423 -26.92 7.26 -16.02
C PHE A 423 -26.34 8.60 -16.47
N PRO A 424 -26.59 9.70 -15.74
CA PRO A 424 -26.21 11.04 -16.17
C PRO A 424 -24.69 11.15 -16.33
N GLY A 425 -24.26 11.65 -17.49
CA GLY A 425 -22.85 11.82 -17.83
C GLY A 425 -22.09 10.51 -18.10
N CYS A 426 -22.77 9.35 -18.15
CA CYS A 426 -22.08 8.09 -18.43
C CYS A 426 -21.78 7.89 -19.91
N ILE A 427 -20.68 7.20 -20.18
CA ILE A 427 -20.16 6.93 -21.52
C ILE A 427 -20.06 5.41 -21.72
N ASP A 428 -20.58 4.91 -22.84
CA ASP A 428 -20.41 3.51 -23.28
C ASP A 428 -19.58 3.48 -24.57
N ALA A 429 -18.30 3.81 -24.44
CA ALA A 429 -17.34 3.81 -25.53
C ALA A 429 -15.97 3.42 -24.98
N ASN A 430 -15.11 2.85 -25.84
CA ASN A 430 -13.79 2.43 -25.42
C ASN A 430 -13.02 3.62 -24.81
N PRO A 431 -12.49 3.51 -23.58
CA PRO A 431 -11.73 4.59 -22.93
C PRO A 431 -10.40 4.87 -23.64
N LEU A 432 -9.95 4.00 -24.55
CA LEU A 432 -8.69 4.14 -25.28
C LEU A 432 -7.50 4.28 -24.32
N PHE A 433 -7.35 3.31 -23.42
CA PHE A 433 -6.13 3.18 -22.62
C PHE A 433 -4.90 3.03 -23.54
N VAL A 434 -3.76 3.60 -23.13
CA VAL A 434 -2.49 3.46 -23.85
C VAL A 434 -2.13 1.97 -23.97
N ASP A 435 -2.06 1.26 -22.84
CA ASP A 435 -1.76 -0.18 -22.81
C ASP A 435 -2.29 -0.86 -21.53
N ALA A 436 -3.54 -1.31 -21.53
CA ALA A 436 -4.24 -1.76 -20.32
C ALA A 436 -3.75 -3.08 -19.70
N ASP A 437 -2.79 -3.78 -20.32
CA ASP A 437 -2.10 -4.95 -19.77
C ASP A 437 -0.58 -4.86 -19.90
N GLY A 438 -0.09 -3.65 -20.18
CA GLY A 438 1.33 -3.35 -20.26
C GLY A 438 2.08 -4.06 -21.37
N ALA A 439 3.36 -3.74 -21.46
CA ALA A 439 4.28 -4.32 -22.41
C ALA A 439 4.39 -5.86 -22.26
N ASP A 440 4.19 -6.39 -21.05
CA ASP A 440 4.22 -7.81 -20.75
C ASP A 440 2.93 -8.56 -21.13
N ASN A 441 1.85 -7.85 -21.48
CA ASN A 441 0.52 -8.40 -21.77
C ASN A 441 -0.05 -9.25 -20.61
N VAL A 442 0.34 -8.95 -19.36
CA VAL A 442 -0.13 -9.63 -18.16
C VAL A 442 -0.94 -8.66 -17.31
N PRO A 443 -2.28 -8.73 -17.33
CA PRO A 443 -3.11 -7.82 -16.56
C PRO A 443 -2.75 -7.78 -15.07
N GLY A 444 -2.72 -6.57 -14.51
CA GLY A 444 -2.32 -6.28 -13.14
C GLY A 444 -0.81 -6.37 -12.93
N SER A 445 0.00 -6.31 -13.99
CA SER A 445 1.44 -6.11 -13.90
C SER A 445 1.77 -4.66 -13.52
N LEU A 446 3.05 -4.41 -13.24
CA LEU A 446 3.49 -3.07 -12.86
C LEU A 446 3.52 -2.12 -14.06
N ASP A 447 3.45 -2.66 -15.27
CA ASP A 447 3.45 -1.96 -16.55
C ASP A 447 2.04 -1.76 -17.15
N ASP A 448 0.96 -2.17 -16.46
CA ASP A 448 -0.41 -1.78 -16.82
C ASP A 448 -0.52 -0.24 -16.93
N ASP A 449 -0.84 0.26 -18.13
CA ASP A 449 -0.93 1.69 -18.43
C ASP A 449 -2.37 2.11 -18.72
N PHE A 450 -3.00 2.75 -17.72
CA PHE A 450 -4.36 3.29 -17.81
C PHE A 450 -4.42 4.75 -18.27
N HIS A 451 -3.33 5.35 -18.74
CA HIS A 451 -3.39 6.67 -19.35
C HIS A 451 -4.30 6.66 -20.58
N LEU A 452 -4.93 7.80 -20.85
CA LEU A 452 -5.86 7.96 -21.95
C LEU A 452 -5.14 8.41 -23.21
N GLN A 453 -5.37 7.72 -24.33
CA GLN A 453 -4.91 8.17 -25.65
C GLN A 453 -5.65 9.45 -26.07
N PRO A 454 -5.07 10.31 -26.94
CA PRO A 454 -5.62 11.63 -27.27
C PRO A 454 -7.05 11.66 -27.83
N ALA A 455 -7.58 10.55 -28.35
CA ALA A 455 -8.94 10.49 -28.87
C ALA A 455 -9.98 10.01 -27.83
N SER A 456 -9.55 9.75 -26.60
CA SER A 456 -10.40 9.15 -25.57
C SER A 456 -11.64 9.99 -25.28
N PRO A 457 -12.82 9.36 -25.14
CA PRO A 457 -14.02 10.06 -24.70
C PRO A 457 -14.00 10.38 -23.20
N CYS A 458 -13.02 9.87 -22.45
CA CYS A 458 -12.92 10.06 -20.99
C CYS A 458 -12.16 11.34 -20.60
N ILE A 459 -11.51 12.00 -21.56
CA ILE A 459 -10.79 13.26 -21.36
C ILE A 459 -11.79 14.41 -21.23
N ASP A 460 -11.60 15.30 -20.25
CA ASP A 460 -12.43 16.46 -19.91
C ASP A 460 -13.92 16.12 -19.76
N ALA A 461 -14.22 14.92 -19.24
CA ALA A 461 -15.55 14.33 -19.27
C ALA A 461 -16.15 14.04 -17.88
N GLY A 462 -15.38 14.20 -16.81
CA GLY A 462 -15.81 13.94 -15.43
C GLY A 462 -16.53 15.12 -14.77
N ASN A 463 -16.84 14.97 -13.48
CA ASN A 463 -17.51 15.97 -12.67
C ASN A 463 -16.58 16.51 -11.57
N ASN A 464 -16.22 17.79 -11.67
CA ASN A 464 -15.34 18.48 -10.73
C ASN A 464 -15.88 18.52 -9.31
N ALA A 465 -17.21 18.56 -9.14
CA ALA A 465 -17.83 18.62 -7.82
C ALA A 465 -17.81 17.28 -7.07
N ALA A 466 -17.45 16.18 -7.74
CA ALA A 466 -17.34 14.86 -7.13
C ALA A 466 -15.98 14.63 -6.46
N LEU A 467 -14.98 15.46 -6.75
CA LEU A 467 -13.66 15.38 -6.13
C LEU A 467 -13.78 15.65 -4.61
N PRO A 468 -13.35 14.71 -3.76
CA PRO A 468 -13.36 14.92 -2.32
C PRO A 468 -12.30 15.93 -1.90
N THR A 469 -12.45 16.45 -0.69
CA THR A 469 -11.47 17.36 -0.06
C THR A 469 -10.16 16.64 0.25
N ASP A 470 -9.03 17.33 0.09
CA ASP A 470 -7.66 16.87 0.36
C ASP A 470 -7.33 16.83 1.86
N THR A 471 -8.13 16.10 2.63
CA THR A 471 -7.86 15.93 4.07
C THR A 471 -6.49 15.33 4.41
N PRO A 472 -5.84 14.51 3.56
CA PRO A 472 -4.51 13.96 3.84
C PRO A 472 -3.32 14.87 3.55
N ASP A 473 -3.51 16.05 2.93
CA ASP A 473 -2.44 16.92 2.44
C ASP A 473 -1.54 16.14 1.46
N LEU A 474 -2.11 15.84 0.28
CA LEU A 474 -1.49 14.93 -0.69
C LEU A 474 -0.26 15.56 -1.36
N ASP A 475 -0.28 16.85 -1.64
CA ASP A 475 0.84 17.60 -2.23
C ASP A 475 1.73 18.30 -1.18
N GLY A 476 1.30 18.36 0.08
CA GLY A 476 2.10 18.87 1.19
C GLY A 476 2.15 20.40 1.27
N ASP A 477 1.22 21.10 0.62
CA ASP A 477 1.14 22.56 0.65
C ASP A 477 0.44 23.09 1.93
N GLY A 478 -0.19 22.20 2.69
CA GLY A 478 -0.90 22.48 3.94
C GLY A 478 -2.37 22.91 3.78
N ASN A 479 -2.91 22.95 2.56
CA ASN A 479 -4.27 23.34 2.23
C ASN A 479 -5.22 22.13 2.14
N VAL A 480 -5.53 21.55 3.29
CA VAL A 480 -6.43 20.39 3.40
C VAL A 480 -7.91 20.66 3.10
N GLY A 481 -8.25 21.85 2.60
CA GLY A 481 -9.62 22.30 2.33
C GLY A 481 -9.99 22.30 0.84
N GLU A 482 -9.03 22.13 -0.05
CA GLU A 482 -9.27 22.08 -1.49
C GLU A 482 -9.65 20.67 -1.97
N PRO A 483 -10.19 20.51 -3.19
CA PRO A 483 -10.36 19.19 -3.79
C PRO A 483 -9.00 18.50 -3.99
N ILE A 484 -8.95 17.17 -3.93
CA ILE A 484 -7.72 16.39 -4.13
C ILE A 484 -6.87 16.95 -5.30
N PRO A 485 -5.62 17.37 -5.04
CA PRO A 485 -4.86 18.18 -6.00
C PRO A 485 -4.14 17.35 -7.06
N ILE A 486 -3.83 16.08 -6.75
CA ILE A 486 -3.00 15.22 -7.59
C ILE A 486 -3.70 13.93 -8.00
N ASP A 487 -3.35 13.43 -9.19
CA ASP A 487 -3.76 12.12 -9.68
C ASP A 487 -2.81 11.01 -9.21
N LEU A 488 -2.96 9.79 -9.78
CA LEU A 488 -2.24 8.61 -9.29
C LEU A 488 -0.74 8.61 -9.66
N ASP A 489 -0.33 9.50 -10.57
CA ASP A 489 1.07 9.75 -10.97
C ASP A 489 1.63 11.06 -10.41
N GLY A 490 0.86 11.74 -9.54
CA GLY A 490 1.38 12.85 -8.73
C GLY A 490 1.29 14.24 -9.37
N GLY A 491 0.94 14.37 -10.65
CA GLY A 491 0.61 15.66 -11.25
C GLY A 491 -0.86 16.03 -11.08
N ALA A 492 -1.25 17.20 -11.59
CA ALA A 492 -2.52 17.83 -11.25
C ALA A 492 -3.74 16.95 -11.57
N ARG A 493 -4.71 16.87 -10.64
CA ARG A 493 -5.98 16.11 -10.79
C ARG A 493 -7.03 16.82 -11.67
N ARG A 494 -6.73 18.02 -12.15
CA ARG A 494 -7.55 18.71 -13.15
C ARG A 494 -6.62 19.38 -14.14
N ALA A 495 -6.53 18.82 -15.33
CA ALA A 495 -5.71 19.34 -16.42
C ALA A 495 -6.55 19.40 -17.70
N ASP A 496 -6.61 20.57 -18.33
CA ASP A 496 -7.38 20.79 -19.56
C ASP A 496 -6.63 20.23 -20.77
N ASP A 497 -7.24 19.37 -21.59
CA ASP A 497 -6.75 19.11 -22.94
C ASP A 497 -7.52 20.00 -23.94
N PRO A 498 -6.98 21.15 -24.36
CA PRO A 498 -7.66 22.07 -25.28
C PRO A 498 -8.00 21.47 -26.66
N ALA A 499 -7.47 20.29 -27.01
CA ALA A 499 -7.85 19.57 -28.21
C ALA A 499 -9.15 18.74 -28.04
N ARG A 500 -9.65 18.61 -26.81
CA ARG A 500 -10.86 17.87 -26.45
C ARG A 500 -11.94 18.85 -25.97
N PRO A 501 -13.21 18.62 -26.35
CA PRO A 501 -14.29 19.41 -25.80
C PRO A 501 -14.53 19.06 -24.33
N ASP A 502 -14.69 20.09 -23.50
CA ASP A 502 -15.26 19.98 -22.14
C ASP A 502 -16.67 19.37 -22.19
N THR A 503 -16.78 18.06 -22.00
CA THR A 503 -18.06 17.35 -21.97
C THR A 503 -18.54 17.06 -20.55
N GLY A 504 -17.65 17.21 -19.57
CA GLY A 504 -17.92 17.02 -18.16
C GLY A 504 -18.68 18.16 -17.49
N GLN A 505 -18.77 18.09 -16.16
CA GLN A 505 -19.49 19.04 -15.33
C GLN A 505 -18.56 19.82 -14.42
N GLY A 506 -18.59 21.14 -14.56
CA GLY A 506 -17.82 22.07 -13.74
C GLY A 506 -17.39 23.28 -14.56
N SER A 507 -16.51 24.09 -13.96
CA SER A 507 -15.71 25.05 -14.71
C SER A 507 -14.38 24.37 -15.08
N PRO A 508 -13.88 24.54 -16.32
CA PRO A 508 -12.56 24.07 -16.71
C PRO A 508 -11.45 24.58 -15.77
N PRO A 509 -10.35 23.83 -15.58
CA PRO A 509 -10.08 22.49 -16.14
C PRO A 509 -11.05 21.43 -15.60
N ILE A 510 -11.54 20.55 -16.48
CA ILE A 510 -12.50 19.48 -16.13
C ILE A 510 -11.72 18.20 -15.85
N VAL A 511 -12.05 17.53 -14.75
CA VAL A 511 -11.43 16.25 -14.38
C VAL A 511 -11.72 15.16 -15.41
N ASP A 512 -10.71 14.38 -15.75
CA ASP A 512 -10.84 13.16 -16.55
C ASP A 512 -11.51 12.03 -15.76
N MET A 513 -12.16 11.11 -16.49
CA MET A 513 -12.62 9.86 -15.87
C MET A 513 -11.45 8.90 -15.69
N GLY A 514 -11.35 8.31 -14.50
CA GLY A 514 -10.31 7.33 -14.16
C GLY A 514 -9.24 7.90 -13.23
N VAL A 515 -8.10 7.20 -13.16
CA VAL A 515 -7.05 7.44 -12.14
C VAL A 515 -5.98 8.45 -12.57
N PHE A 516 -5.97 8.83 -13.84
CA PHE A 516 -5.02 9.81 -14.39
C PHE A 516 -5.78 10.95 -15.05
N GLU A 517 -5.19 12.13 -15.05
CA GLU A 517 -5.51 13.15 -16.05
C GLU A 517 -4.67 12.90 -17.30
N ARG A 518 -5.22 13.17 -18.46
CA ARG A 518 -4.45 13.21 -19.67
C ARG A 518 -3.60 14.48 -19.65
N ARG A 519 -2.29 14.28 -19.65
CA ARG A 519 -1.34 15.37 -19.82
C ARG A 519 -0.95 15.53 -21.28
N ILE A 520 -0.86 16.78 -21.71
CA ILE A 520 -0.18 17.12 -22.95
C ILE A 520 1.30 17.08 -22.62
N ILE A 521 1.96 15.96 -22.94
CA ILE A 521 3.41 15.87 -22.88
C ILE A 521 3.96 16.93 -23.82
N VAL A 522 4.57 17.97 -23.25
CA VAL A 522 5.26 19.01 -23.99
C VAL A 522 6.69 18.55 -24.27
N ALA A 523 7.32 19.05 -25.34
CA ALA A 523 8.71 18.74 -25.56
C ALA A 523 9.52 19.24 -24.35
N GLY A 524 10.25 18.36 -23.68
CA GLY A 524 10.96 18.67 -22.44
C GLY A 524 10.50 17.84 -21.25
N ASP A 525 9.22 17.44 -21.26
CA ASP A 525 8.52 16.77 -20.18
C ASP A 525 8.78 15.25 -20.25
N ILE A 526 9.77 14.79 -19.47
CA ILE A 526 10.28 13.43 -19.46
C ILE A 526 9.53 12.58 -18.44
N ASP A 527 9.14 13.10 -17.27
CA ASP A 527 8.26 12.36 -16.35
C ASP A 527 6.78 12.39 -16.75
N ALA A 528 6.40 13.20 -17.74
CA ALA A 528 5.00 13.44 -18.11
C ALA A 528 4.19 14.03 -16.95
N ASP A 529 4.75 14.95 -16.19
CA ASP A 529 4.01 15.70 -15.18
C ASP A 529 3.26 16.93 -15.73
N GLY A 530 3.48 17.24 -17.01
CA GLY A 530 2.78 18.28 -17.76
C GLY A 530 3.48 19.63 -17.73
N ASP A 531 4.66 19.74 -17.11
CA ASP A 531 5.55 20.87 -17.27
C ASP A 531 6.98 20.45 -17.68
N VAL A 532 7.92 21.41 -17.69
CA VAL A 532 9.33 21.14 -18.01
C VAL A 532 10.17 21.78 -16.93
N ASP A 533 10.64 20.98 -15.97
CA ASP A 533 11.26 21.50 -14.76
C ASP A 533 12.58 20.81 -14.36
N ASP A 534 12.96 20.97 -13.09
CA ASP A 534 14.19 20.40 -12.56
C ASP A 534 14.12 18.87 -12.42
N ALA A 535 12.94 18.27 -12.29
CA ALA A 535 12.71 16.83 -12.28
C ALA A 535 13.01 16.21 -13.66
N ASP A 536 12.52 16.82 -14.73
CA ASP A 536 12.85 16.40 -16.10
C ASP A 536 14.33 16.47 -16.38
N ARG A 537 14.99 17.53 -15.88
CA ARG A 537 16.44 17.66 -16.02
C ARG A 537 17.17 16.51 -15.34
N VAL A 538 16.70 16.07 -14.18
CA VAL A 538 17.31 14.94 -13.47
C VAL A 538 17.09 13.65 -14.24
N LEU A 539 15.88 13.40 -14.75
CA LEU A 539 15.55 12.22 -15.53
C LEU A 539 16.30 12.19 -16.86
N PHE A 540 16.36 13.31 -17.58
CA PHE A 540 17.13 13.44 -18.81
C PHE A 540 18.59 13.02 -18.59
N VAL A 541 19.23 13.55 -17.55
CA VAL A 541 20.61 13.19 -17.20
C VAL A 541 20.72 11.72 -16.82
N ALA A 542 19.76 11.17 -16.08
CA ALA A 542 19.75 9.76 -15.70
C ALA A 542 19.64 8.86 -16.94
N VAL A 543 18.79 9.18 -17.91
CA VAL A 543 18.65 8.47 -19.19
C VAL A 543 19.96 8.50 -19.97
N LEU A 544 20.57 9.70 -20.15
CA LEU A 544 21.84 9.85 -20.87
C LEU A 544 22.99 9.07 -20.24
N LEU A 545 22.98 8.90 -18.91
CA LEU A 545 23.96 8.12 -18.17
C LEU A 545 23.64 6.61 -18.12
N GLY A 546 22.50 6.19 -18.67
CA GLY A 546 21.99 4.81 -18.59
C GLY A 546 21.62 4.38 -17.17
N GLN A 547 21.32 5.35 -16.30
CA GLN A 547 20.85 5.12 -14.92
C GLN A 547 19.33 4.98 -14.86
N ASP A 548 18.64 5.59 -15.80
CA ASP A 548 17.22 5.36 -16.07
C ASP A 548 17.09 4.64 -17.42
N SER A 549 16.37 3.52 -17.41
CA SER A 549 16.12 2.70 -18.60
C SER A 549 14.63 2.46 -18.83
N ASP A 550 13.77 3.30 -18.23
CA ASP A 550 12.35 3.26 -18.50
C ASP A 550 12.12 3.56 -20.00
N PRO A 551 11.44 2.67 -20.74
CA PRO A 551 11.20 2.88 -22.17
C PRO A 551 10.48 4.19 -22.49
N GLN A 552 9.60 4.67 -21.60
CA GLN A 552 8.90 5.95 -21.76
C GLN A 552 9.85 7.12 -21.54
N HIS A 553 10.68 7.11 -20.50
CA HIS A 553 11.67 8.17 -20.27
C HIS A 553 12.70 8.21 -21.40
N VAL A 554 13.20 7.05 -21.84
CA VAL A 554 14.15 6.96 -22.97
C VAL A 554 13.53 7.51 -24.26
N ALA A 555 12.26 7.19 -24.52
CA ALA A 555 11.57 7.70 -25.71
C ALA A 555 11.32 9.22 -25.64
N ARG A 556 11.01 9.77 -24.46
CA ARG A 556 10.81 11.23 -24.27
C ARG A 556 12.13 12.00 -24.26
N ALA A 557 13.24 11.33 -23.94
CA ALA A 557 14.59 11.90 -23.99
C ALA A 557 15.21 11.91 -25.40
N ASP A 558 14.59 11.30 -26.41
CA ASP A 558 15.00 11.39 -27.83
C ASP A 558 14.31 12.60 -28.49
N PHE A 559 14.96 13.76 -28.40
CA PHE A 559 14.48 15.02 -28.95
C PHE A 559 14.80 15.18 -30.43
N THR A 560 15.77 14.42 -30.95
CA THR A 560 16.14 14.46 -32.36
C THR A 560 15.31 13.51 -33.23
N GLY A 561 14.64 12.54 -32.60
CA GLY A 561 13.79 11.53 -33.23
C GLY A 561 14.59 10.46 -33.97
N ASP A 562 15.85 10.23 -33.60
CA ASP A 562 16.73 9.27 -34.25
C ASP A 562 16.75 7.88 -33.57
N SER A 563 15.89 7.71 -32.57
CA SER A 563 15.71 6.53 -31.72
C SER A 563 16.86 6.29 -30.74
N LEU A 564 17.68 7.30 -30.46
CA LEU A 564 18.72 7.28 -29.44
C LEU A 564 18.54 8.50 -28.53
N ALA A 565 18.54 8.28 -27.21
CA ALA A 565 18.69 9.37 -26.25
C ALA A 565 20.19 9.54 -25.96
N ASP A 566 20.82 10.55 -26.55
CA ASP A 566 22.25 10.80 -26.45
C ASP A 566 22.63 12.30 -26.36
N GLY A 567 23.91 12.60 -26.56
CA GLY A 567 24.43 13.96 -26.45
C GLY A 567 23.81 14.96 -27.43
N ASP A 568 23.25 14.50 -28.54
CA ASP A 568 22.63 15.35 -29.56
C ASP A 568 21.26 15.89 -29.13
N ASP A 569 20.60 15.22 -28.17
CA ASP A 569 19.32 15.64 -27.57
C ASP A 569 19.47 16.75 -26.53
N VAL A 570 20.69 16.96 -26.01
CA VAL A 570 20.95 17.93 -24.92
C VAL A 570 20.53 19.34 -25.31
N ARG A 571 20.86 19.75 -26.54
CA ARG A 571 20.56 21.12 -26.98
C ARG A 571 19.04 21.33 -27.19
N PRO A 572 18.31 20.45 -27.88
CA PRO A 572 16.85 20.49 -27.93
C PRO A 572 16.18 20.48 -26.55
N PHE A 573 16.63 19.62 -25.63
CA PHE A 573 16.10 19.56 -24.26
C PHE A 573 16.29 20.89 -23.52
N LEU A 574 17.49 21.48 -23.58
CA LEU A 574 17.71 22.79 -22.95
C LEU A 574 16.87 23.90 -23.59
N ALA A 575 16.56 23.82 -24.88
CA ALA A 575 15.65 24.77 -25.50
C ALA A 575 14.23 24.63 -24.93
N ALA A 576 13.74 23.39 -24.80
CA ALA A 576 12.47 23.10 -24.14
C ALA A 576 12.42 23.62 -22.68
N LEU A 577 13.47 23.36 -21.89
CA LEU A 577 13.54 23.73 -20.47
C LEU A 577 13.55 25.25 -20.22
N PHE A 578 14.04 26.05 -21.18
CA PHE A 578 14.19 27.51 -21.00
C PHE A 578 13.23 28.37 -21.83
N ASP A 579 12.55 27.80 -22.82
CA ASP A 579 11.58 28.51 -23.67
C ASP A 579 10.10 28.19 -23.31
N GLY A 580 9.86 27.29 -22.34
CA GLY A 580 8.54 26.88 -21.81
C GLY A 580 7.86 27.86 -20.87
#